data_AF-A0A356VTD9-F1
#
_entry.id   AF-A0A356VTD9-F1
#
_cell.length_a   1.000
_cell.length_b   1.000
_cell.length_c   1.000
_cell.angle_alpha   90.00
_cell.angle_beta   90.00
_cell.angle_gamma   90.00
#
_symmetry.space_group_name_H-M   'P 1'
#
loop_
_entity.id
_entity.type
_entity.pdbx_description
1 polymer ?
#
loop_
_entity_poly.entity_id
_entity_poly.type
_entity_poly.pdbx_seq_one_letter_code
_entity_poly.pdbx_strand_id
1 'polypeptide(L)'
;AKAYIIYREHQSFKRQNNIFEKRINLKPYEYPELLEYVDAIRHSYWIHTEFNFTSDIQDFKTLLSVPEQEAVKRTMLAISQIEVSVKTFWGNLYSKMPKPEIGSVGATFSESEVRHHDAYSHLLEILGLNEEFENLKNNPVIMNRVRYLESALKNSSSDENQEYAESILL
;
A
#
# COMPACT_ATOMS: atom_id res chain seq x y z
N ALA A 1 31.64 -38.12 -17.10
CA ALA A 1 30.28 -37.76 -17.54
C ALA A 1 29.33 -37.43 -16.37
N LYS A 2 28.97 -38.40 -15.49
CA LYS A 2 28.01 -38.22 -14.38
C LYS A 2 28.33 -37.05 -13.42
N ALA A 3 29.59 -36.92 -12.98
CA ALA A 3 30.00 -35.84 -12.08
C ALA A 3 29.83 -34.43 -12.69
N TYR A 4 30.03 -34.30 -14.01
CA TYR A 4 29.84 -33.03 -14.71
C TYR A 4 28.37 -32.66 -14.86
N ILE A 5 27.49 -33.64 -15.09
CA ILE A 5 26.03 -33.43 -15.17
C ILE A 5 25.50 -32.92 -13.82
N ILE A 6 25.87 -33.60 -12.73
CA ILE A 6 25.48 -33.21 -11.36
C ILE A 6 26.03 -31.82 -11.02
N TYR A 7 27.28 -31.53 -11.36
CA TYR A 7 27.87 -30.20 -11.16
C TYR A 7 27.11 -29.12 -11.92
N ARG A 8 26.77 -29.37 -13.20
CA ARG A 8 26.03 -28.42 -14.04
C ARG A 8 24.63 -28.15 -13.49
N GLU A 9 23.90 -29.20 -13.09
CA GLU A 9 22.57 -29.07 -12.49
C GLU A 9 22.64 -28.27 -11.18
N HIS A 10 23.61 -28.57 -10.32
CA HIS A 10 23.80 -27.86 -9.06
C HIS A 10 24.17 -26.38 -9.26
N GLN A 11 25.01 -26.07 -10.27
CA GLN A 11 25.31 -24.67 -10.64
C GLN A 11 24.10 -23.96 -11.23
N SER A 12 23.25 -24.67 -11.98
CA SER A 12 22.00 -24.11 -12.51
C SER A 12 21.04 -23.74 -11.38
N PHE A 13 20.86 -24.64 -10.40
CA PHE A 13 20.02 -24.39 -9.23
C PHE A 13 20.53 -23.21 -8.40
N LYS A 14 21.86 -23.14 -8.15
CA LYS A 14 22.49 -22.02 -7.43
C LYS A 14 22.36 -20.65 -8.11
N ARG A 15 22.07 -20.63 -9.42
CA ARG A 15 21.89 -19.39 -10.20
C ARG A 15 20.43 -18.96 -10.29
N GLN A 16 19.49 -19.78 -9.80
CA GLN A 16 18.08 -19.39 -9.76
C GLN A 16 17.88 -18.38 -8.64
N ASN A 17 17.33 -17.22 -8.99
CA ASN A 17 16.95 -16.22 -8.01
C ASN A 17 15.72 -16.73 -7.24
N ASN A 18 15.76 -16.59 -5.92
CA ASN A 18 14.62 -16.83 -5.05
C ASN A 18 14.30 -15.55 -4.29
N ILE A 19 13.12 -14.98 -4.54
CA ILE A 19 12.69 -13.70 -3.96
C ILE A 19 12.51 -13.78 -2.43
N PHE A 20 12.21 -14.97 -1.90
CA PHE A 20 12.00 -15.23 -0.47
C PHE A 20 13.31 -15.58 0.27
N GLU A 21 14.40 -15.86 -0.45
CA GLU A 21 15.68 -16.16 0.17
C GLU A 21 16.43 -14.86 0.54
N LYS A 22 16.95 -14.78 1.76
CA LYS A 22 17.68 -13.59 2.21
C LYS A 22 18.98 -13.40 1.44
N ARG A 23 19.16 -12.19 0.91
CA ARG A 23 20.46 -11.72 0.39
C ARG A 23 21.06 -10.69 1.34
N ILE A 24 22.26 -10.98 1.84
CA ILE A 24 22.98 -10.07 2.75
C ILE A 24 23.67 -8.94 1.98
N ASN A 25 24.28 -9.25 0.84
CA ASN A 25 25.01 -8.28 0.05
C ASN A 25 24.05 -7.27 -0.60
N LEU A 26 24.36 -5.97 -0.52
CA LEU A 26 23.55 -4.93 -1.14
C LEU A 26 23.52 -5.07 -2.67
N LYS A 27 24.67 -5.36 -3.28
CA LYS A 27 24.85 -5.49 -4.73
C LYS A 27 25.55 -6.81 -5.08
N PRO A 28 25.40 -7.31 -6.33
CA PRO A 28 24.46 -6.84 -7.35
C PRO A 28 23.00 -7.11 -6.95
N TYR A 29 22.07 -6.35 -7.54
CA TYR A 29 20.63 -6.61 -7.35
C TYR A 29 20.21 -7.83 -8.16
N GLU A 30 19.32 -8.63 -7.59
CA GLU A 30 18.68 -9.76 -8.29
C GLU A 30 17.48 -9.28 -9.10
N TYR A 31 16.84 -8.19 -8.68
CA TYR A 31 15.67 -7.57 -9.30
C TYR A 31 15.85 -6.05 -9.47
N PRO A 32 16.85 -5.59 -10.25
CA PRO A 32 17.16 -4.17 -10.40
C PRO A 32 15.98 -3.32 -10.94
N GLU A 33 15.11 -3.91 -11.75
CA GLU A 33 13.91 -3.30 -12.32
C GLU A 33 12.93 -2.80 -11.25
N LEU A 34 12.91 -3.42 -10.06
CA LEU A 34 12.01 -3.00 -8.99
C LEU A 34 12.35 -1.61 -8.44
N LEU A 35 13.57 -1.12 -8.66
CA LEU A 35 13.94 0.23 -8.23
C LEU A 35 13.28 1.33 -9.05
N GLU A 36 12.76 1.02 -10.24
CA GLU A 36 11.97 1.98 -11.03
C GLU A 36 10.74 2.46 -10.24
N TYR A 37 10.17 1.61 -9.37
CA TYR A 37 9.06 2.00 -8.48
C TYR A 37 9.46 3.02 -7.42
N VAL A 38 10.71 2.95 -6.93
CA VAL A 38 11.22 3.95 -5.96
C VAL A 38 11.28 5.31 -6.64
N ASP A 39 11.85 5.37 -7.85
CA ASP A 39 11.98 6.62 -8.59
C ASP A 39 10.62 7.13 -9.07
N ALA A 40 9.68 6.24 -9.42
CA ALA A 40 8.30 6.60 -9.73
C ALA A 40 7.61 7.30 -8.56
N ILE A 41 7.71 6.76 -7.33
CA ILE A 41 7.09 7.39 -6.15
C ILE A 41 7.78 8.70 -5.77
N ARG A 42 9.10 8.79 -5.93
CA ARG A 42 9.82 10.06 -5.74
C ARG A 42 9.36 11.11 -6.74
N HIS A 43 9.13 10.73 -7.99
CA HIS A 43 8.63 11.64 -9.01
C HIS A 43 7.19 12.08 -8.73
N SER A 44 6.37 11.19 -8.19
CA SER A 44 4.99 11.48 -7.78
C SER A 44 4.88 11.94 -6.33
N TYR A 45 5.96 12.40 -5.71
CA TYR A 45 5.93 12.85 -4.32
C TYR A 45 5.06 14.12 -4.21
N TRP A 46 4.15 14.13 -3.24
CA TRP A 46 3.24 15.25 -2.99
C TRP A 46 2.82 15.28 -1.52
N ILE A 47 2.50 16.47 -1.02
CA ILE A 47 1.89 16.65 0.30
C ILE A 47 0.67 17.56 0.19
N HIS A 48 -0.36 17.32 1.01
CA HIS A 48 -1.63 18.06 0.88
C HIS A 48 -1.49 19.58 1.07
N THR A 49 -0.43 20.04 1.73
CA THR A 49 -0.13 21.46 1.94
C THR A 49 0.33 22.19 0.67
N GLU A 50 0.66 21.47 -0.40
CA GLU A 50 0.96 22.04 -1.72
C GLU A 50 -0.31 22.48 -2.47
N PHE A 51 -1.49 22.08 -1.97
CA PHE A 51 -2.79 22.38 -2.58
C PHE A 51 -3.58 23.38 -1.75
N ASN A 52 -4.46 24.14 -2.40
CA ASN A 52 -5.37 25.08 -1.74
C ASN A 52 -6.81 24.57 -1.86
N PHE A 53 -7.42 24.22 -0.73
CA PHE A 53 -8.77 23.68 -0.65
C PHE A 53 -9.85 24.73 -0.31
N THR A 54 -9.51 26.03 -0.32
CA THR A 54 -10.44 27.08 0.12
C THR A 54 -11.71 27.13 -0.74
N SER A 55 -11.57 26.98 -2.06
CA SER A 55 -12.70 26.88 -2.99
C SER A 55 -13.52 25.64 -2.74
N ASP A 56 -12.87 24.50 -2.55
CA ASP A 56 -13.50 23.18 -2.40
C ASP A 56 -14.39 23.14 -1.15
N ILE A 57 -13.96 23.79 -0.06
CA ILE A 57 -14.77 23.96 1.15
C ILE A 57 -16.04 24.75 0.85
N GLN A 58 -15.93 25.84 0.08
CA GLN A 58 -17.08 26.67 -0.28
C GLN A 58 -18.06 25.91 -1.18
N ASP A 59 -17.52 25.20 -2.18
CA ASP A 59 -18.28 24.40 -3.12
C ASP A 59 -19.06 23.32 -2.39
N PHE A 60 -18.38 22.56 -1.52
CA PHE A 60 -18.97 21.50 -0.72
C PHE A 60 -20.06 22.00 0.23
N LYS A 61 -19.90 23.20 0.81
CA LYS A 61 -20.85 23.74 1.79
C LYS A 61 -22.04 24.47 1.17
N THR A 62 -21.92 25.00 -0.05
CA THR A 62 -22.92 25.95 -0.57
C THR A 62 -23.33 25.74 -2.01
N LEU A 63 -22.50 25.14 -2.87
CA LEU A 63 -22.79 25.04 -4.30
C LEU A 63 -23.31 23.66 -4.70
N LEU A 64 -22.82 22.60 -4.05
CA LEU A 64 -23.27 21.25 -4.37
C LEU A 64 -24.75 21.05 -4.01
N SER A 65 -25.46 20.35 -4.90
CA SER A 65 -26.79 19.82 -4.56
C SER A 65 -26.68 18.73 -3.50
N VAL A 66 -27.79 18.46 -2.79
CA VAL A 66 -27.82 17.44 -1.74
C VAL A 66 -27.32 16.06 -2.23
N PRO A 67 -27.72 15.55 -3.41
CA PRO A 67 -27.19 14.27 -3.91
C PRO A 67 -25.68 14.30 -4.20
N GLU A 68 -25.14 15.40 -4.71
CA GLU A 68 -23.72 15.55 -5.00
C GLU A 68 -22.90 15.62 -3.72
N GLN A 69 -23.34 16.44 -2.75
CA GLN A 69 -22.71 16.55 -1.45
C GLN A 69 -22.65 15.19 -0.74
N GLU A 70 -23.76 14.44 -0.76
CA GLU A 70 -23.81 13.10 -0.17
C GLU A 70 -22.87 12.10 -0.90
N ALA A 71 -22.76 12.19 -2.22
CA ALA A 71 -21.84 11.37 -3.00
C ALA A 71 -20.37 11.67 -2.68
N VAL A 72 -19.99 12.95 -2.63
CA VAL A 72 -18.63 13.39 -2.26
C VAL A 72 -18.32 12.92 -0.84
N LYS A 73 -19.24 13.15 0.10
CA LYS A 73 -19.10 12.77 1.50
C LYS A 73 -18.86 11.27 1.67
N ARG A 74 -19.72 10.42 1.09
CA ARG A 74 -19.56 8.96 1.15
C ARG A 74 -18.24 8.50 0.54
N THR A 75 -17.82 9.12 -0.55
CA THR A 75 -16.53 8.84 -1.20
C THR A 75 -15.37 9.18 -0.27
N MET A 76 -15.38 10.37 0.34
CA MET A 76 -14.35 10.82 1.28
C MET A 76 -14.23 9.91 2.49
N LEU A 77 -15.37 9.52 3.09
CA LEU A 77 -15.40 8.60 4.22
C LEU A 77 -14.86 7.21 3.85
N ALA A 78 -15.23 6.69 2.67
CA ALA A 78 -14.79 5.39 2.21
C ALA A 78 -13.28 5.33 1.94
N ILE A 79 -12.73 6.34 1.26
CA ILE A 79 -11.28 6.43 0.99
C ILE A 79 -10.51 6.51 2.30
N SER A 80 -10.90 7.42 3.19
CA SER A 80 -10.24 7.64 4.48
C SER A 80 -10.18 6.36 5.33
N GLN A 81 -11.19 5.49 5.24
CA GLN A 81 -11.23 4.23 5.97
C GLN A 81 -10.27 3.17 5.40
N ILE A 82 -10.05 3.14 4.08
CA ILE A 82 -9.21 2.13 3.41
C ILE A 82 -7.72 2.40 3.64
N GLU A 83 -7.32 3.68 3.59
CA GLU A 83 -5.93 4.13 3.75
C GLU A 83 -5.26 3.66 5.06
N VAL A 84 -6.05 3.35 6.09
CA VAL A 84 -5.55 2.92 7.41
C VAL A 84 -4.77 1.58 7.33
N SER A 85 -5.15 0.65 6.45
CA SER A 85 -4.62 -0.72 6.45
C SER A 85 -3.46 -0.97 5.46
N VAL A 86 -3.27 -0.10 4.47
CA VAL A 86 -2.32 -0.34 3.35
C VAL A 86 -0.87 -0.08 3.75
N LYS A 87 -0.62 0.92 4.61
CA LYS A 87 0.72 1.34 5.05
C LYS A 87 1.58 0.20 5.63
N THR A 88 0.98 -0.59 6.54
CA THR A 88 1.71 -1.62 7.28
C THR A 88 2.10 -2.80 6.40
N PHE A 89 1.30 -3.08 5.38
CA PHE A 89 1.59 -4.13 4.41
C PHE A 89 2.91 -3.86 3.67
N TRP A 90 3.04 -2.68 3.06
CA TRP A 90 4.24 -2.29 2.31
C TRP A 90 5.48 -2.19 3.20
N GLY A 91 5.34 -1.65 4.41
CA GLY A 91 6.45 -1.54 5.36
C GLY A 91 7.03 -2.90 5.78
N ASN A 92 6.22 -3.95 5.77
CA ASN A 92 6.61 -5.30 6.18
C ASN A 92 7.09 -6.20 5.02
N LEU A 93 7.11 -5.70 3.77
CA LEU A 93 7.47 -6.48 2.57
C LEU A 93 8.82 -7.19 2.71
N TYR A 94 9.82 -6.50 3.28
CA TYR A 94 11.16 -7.04 3.49
C TYR A 94 11.21 -8.25 4.45
N SER A 95 10.22 -8.40 5.34
CA SER A 95 10.17 -9.53 6.26
C SER A 95 9.96 -10.87 5.55
N LYS A 96 9.23 -10.87 4.43
CA LYS A 96 8.94 -12.06 3.61
C LYS A 96 9.79 -12.13 2.34
N MET A 97 10.12 -10.99 1.76
CA MET A 97 11.00 -10.89 0.59
C MET A 97 12.29 -10.13 0.94
N PRO A 98 13.22 -10.75 1.69
CA PRO A 98 14.40 -10.11 2.28
C PRO A 98 15.50 -9.77 1.26
N LYS A 99 15.16 -8.90 0.31
CA LYS A 99 16.05 -8.33 -0.71
C LYS A 99 16.20 -6.81 -0.50
N PRO A 100 17.41 -6.25 -0.48
CA PRO A 100 17.63 -4.81 -0.29
C PRO A 100 16.82 -3.89 -1.21
N GLU A 101 16.67 -4.24 -2.50
CA GLU A 101 15.88 -3.50 -3.48
C GLU A 101 14.38 -3.51 -3.17
N ILE A 102 13.86 -4.65 -2.68
CA ILE A 102 12.46 -4.78 -2.24
C ILE A 102 12.23 -4.00 -0.95
N GLY A 103 13.18 -4.03 -0.02
CA GLY A 103 13.14 -3.20 1.19
C GLY A 103 13.10 -1.70 0.87
N SER A 104 13.80 -1.28 -0.19
CA SER A 104 13.77 0.12 -0.65
C SER A 104 12.40 0.51 -1.19
N VAL A 105 11.77 -0.36 -2.00
CA VAL A 105 10.39 -0.16 -2.49
C VAL A 105 9.40 -0.11 -1.33
N GLY A 106 9.42 -1.13 -0.44
CA GLY A 106 8.49 -1.22 0.68
C GLY A 106 8.55 -0.02 1.62
N ALA A 107 9.75 0.48 1.93
CA ALA A 107 9.92 1.68 2.74
C ALA A 107 9.40 2.94 2.04
N THR A 108 9.64 3.08 0.73
CA THR A 108 9.19 4.24 -0.06
C THR A 108 7.66 4.27 -0.18
N PHE A 109 7.04 3.11 -0.41
CA PHE A 109 5.58 2.99 -0.47
C PHE A 109 4.95 3.21 0.92
N SER A 110 5.56 2.67 1.98
CA SER A 110 5.04 2.88 3.33
C SER A 110 5.02 4.36 3.73
N GLU A 111 6.02 5.14 3.31
CA GLU A 111 6.01 6.60 3.50
C GLU A 111 4.93 7.29 2.66
N SER A 112 4.68 6.87 1.41
CA SER A 112 3.62 7.48 0.60
C SER A 112 2.24 7.32 1.22
N GLU A 113 1.96 6.18 1.83
CA GLU A 113 0.70 5.93 2.53
C GLU A 113 0.54 6.80 3.79
N VAL A 114 1.63 7.26 4.41
CA VAL A 114 1.55 8.27 5.49
C VAL A 114 1.04 9.59 4.91
N ARG A 115 1.57 10.03 3.77
CA ARG A 115 1.15 11.28 3.12
C ARG A 115 -0.31 11.22 2.66
N HIS A 116 -0.76 10.08 2.14
CA HIS A 116 -2.16 9.88 1.79
C HIS A 116 -3.07 9.96 3.02
N HIS A 117 -2.71 9.25 4.09
CA HIS A 117 -3.45 9.30 5.36
C HIS A 117 -3.58 10.72 5.91
N ASP A 118 -2.47 11.47 5.96
CA ASP A 118 -2.45 12.85 6.44
C ASP A 118 -3.34 13.76 5.57
N ALA A 119 -3.30 13.58 4.25
CA ALA A 119 -4.13 14.33 3.32
C ALA A 119 -5.63 14.10 3.56
N TYR A 120 -6.06 12.84 3.64
CA TYR A 120 -7.48 12.52 3.85
C TYR A 120 -7.96 12.88 5.25
N SER A 121 -7.11 12.72 6.27
CA SER A 121 -7.40 13.21 7.62
C SER A 121 -7.60 14.73 7.62
N HIS A 122 -6.77 15.48 6.91
CA HIS A 122 -6.94 16.93 6.76
C HIS A 122 -8.26 17.29 6.03
N LEU A 123 -8.62 16.55 4.98
CA LEU A 123 -9.87 16.78 4.25
C LEU A 123 -11.11 16.52 5.11
N LEU A 124 -11.10 15.47 5.95
CA LEU A 124 -12.19 15.22 6.91
C LEU A 124 -12.37 16.38 7.89
N GLU A 125 -11.25 16.94 8.38
CA GLU A 125 -11.26 18.09 9.30
C GLU A 125 -11.88 19.33 8.65
N ILE A 126 -11.35 19.78 7.50
CA ILE A 126 -11.77 21.04 6.89
C ILE A 126 -13.20 20.99 6.32
N LEU A 127 -13.68 19.81 5.95
CA LEU A 127 -15.05 19.58 5.49
C LEU A 127 -16.03 19.35 6.65
N GLY A 128 -15.55 19.16 7.88
CA GLY A 128 -16.37 18.94 9.07
C GLY A 128 -17.00 17.55 9.13
N LEU A 129 -16.30 16.52 8.65
CA LEU A 129 -16.81 15.15 8.50
C LEU A 129 -16.32 14.18 9.60
N ASN A 130 -15.61 14.67 10.62
CA ASN A 130 -15.04 13.82 11.67
C ASN A 130 -16.09 12.98 12.41
N GLU A 131 -17.22 13.57 12.80
CA GLU A 131 -18.28 12.85 13.51
C GLU A 131 -18.90 11.75 12.61
N GLU A 132 -19.06 12.02 11.32
CA GLU A 132 -19.54 11.01 10.38
C GLU A 132 -18.53 9.87 10.20
N PHE A 133 -17.23 10.19 10.20
CA PHE A 133 -16.17 9.20 10.14
C PHE A 133 -16.12 8.31 11.38
N GLU A 134 -16.26 8.85 12.59
CA GLU A 134 -16.35 8.07 13.82
C GLU A 134 -17.54 7.10 13.82
N ASN A 135 -18.65 7.53 13.21
CA ASN A 135 -19.87 6.74 13.06
C ASN A 135 -19.84 5.78 11.87
N LEU A 136 -18.82 5.85 11.01
CA LEU A 136 -18.73 5.05 9.79
C LEU A 136 -18.72 3.54 10.06
N LYS A 137 -18.18 3.13 11.21
CA LYS A 137 -18.20 1.74 11.69
C LYS A 137 -19.61 1.15 11.88
N ASN A 138 -20.62 2.00 12.00
CA ASN A 138 -22.01 1.58 12.11
C ASN A 138 -22.63 1.29 10.73
N ASN A 139 -21.97 1.68 9.64
CA ASN A 139 -22.43 1.41 8.28
C ASN A 139 -22.07 -0.04 7.86
N PRO A 140 -23.07 -0.92 7.64
CA PRO A 140 -22.80 -2.32 7.33
C PRO A 140 -22.09 -2.53 5.98
N VAL A 141 -22.28 -1.63 5.01
CA VAL A 141 -21.63 -1.71 3.69
C VAL A 141 -20.13 -1.44 3.83
N ILE A 142 -19.75 -0.42 4.59
CA ILE A 142 -18.34 -0.12 4.86
C ILE A 142 -17.71 -1.22 5.70
N MET A 143 -18.40 -1.70 6.74
CA MET A 143 -17.86 -2.78 7.56
C MET A 143 -17.70 -4.11 6.79
N ASN A 144 -18.53 -4.37 5.78
CA ASN A 144 -18.31 -5.50 4.88
C ASN A 144 -17.01 -5.33 4.07
N ARG A 145 -16.73 -4.11 3.59
CA ARG A 145 -15.46 -3.82 2.89
C ARG A 145 -14.27 -3.95 3.83
N VAL A 146 -14.34 -3.42 5.05
CA VAL A 146 -13.28 -3.53 6.06
C VAL A 146 -12.97 -5.00 6.34
N ARG A 147 -13.99 -5.81 6.63
CA ARG A 147 -13.81 -7.25 6.88
C ARG A 147 -13.20 -7.99 5.70
N TYR A 148 -13.58 -7.63 4.47
CA TYR A 148 -12.98 -8.20 3.27
C TYR A 148 -11.49 -7.89 3.18
N LEU A 149 -11.10 -6.62 3.39
CA LEU A 149 -9.69 -6.20 3.38
C LEU A 149 -8.89 -6.83 4.52
N GLU A 150 -9.43 -6.90 5.73
CA GLU A 150 -8.81 -7.61 6.85
C GLU A 150 -8.60 -9.09 6.54
N SER A 151 -9.58 -9.74 5.89
CA SER A 151 -9.45 -11.14 5.45
C SER A 151 -8.38 -11.32 4.37
N ALA A 152 -8.29 -10.39 3.40
CA ALA A 152 -7.27 -10.42 2.35
C ALA A 152 -5.86 -10.24 2.92
N LEU A 153 -5.73 -9.36 3.92
CA LEU A 153 -4.48 -9.09 4.63
C LEU A 153 -4.17 -10.13 5.72
N LYS A 154 -5.08 -11.05 6.04
CA LYS A 154 -4.86 -12.08 7.07
C LYS A 154 -3.59 -12.89 6.82
N ASN A 155 -3.31 -13.18 5.55
CA ASN A 155 -2.16 -13.97 5.14
C ASN A 155 -0.91 -13.11 4.85
N SER A 156 -0.99 -11.79 5.03
CA SER A 156 0.16 -10.89 4.86
C SER A 156 1.29 -11.13 5.86
N SER A 157 1.04 -11.89 6.93
CA SER A 157 2.04 -12.37 7.87
C SER A 157 2.34 -13.87 7.74
N SER A 158 1.67 -14.59 6.84
CA SER A 158 1.81 -16.05 6.69
C SER A 158 3.24 -16.45 6.35
N ASP A 159 3.72 -17.51 6.98
CA ASP A 159 5.01 -18.13 6.69
C ASP A 159 5.01 -18.93 5.37
N GLU A 160 3.82 -19.23 4.83
CA GLU A 160 3.70 -19.89 3.54
C GLU A 160 3.76 -18.88 2.39
N ASN A 161 4.77 -19.03 1.52
CA ASN A 161 4.99 -18.14 0.39
C ASN A 161 3.80 -18.06 -0.59
N GLN A 162 3.05 -19.14 -0.74
CA GLN A 162 1.86 -19.18 -1.59
C GLN A 162 0.75 -18.29 -1.01
N GLU A 163 0.45 -18.45 0.28
CA GLU A 163 -0.56 -17.63 0.97
C GLU A 163 -0.16 -16.15 1.00
N TYR A 164 1.13 -15.85 1.18
CA TYR A 164 1.63 -14.48 1.14
C TYR A 164 1.49 -13.84 -0.25
N ALA A 165 1.72 -14.61 -1.32
CA ALA A 165 1.56 -14.12 -2.70
C ALA A 165 0.09 -13.75 -2.99
N GLU A 166 -0.88 -14.48 -2.43
CA GLU A 166 -2.31 -14.13 -2.54
C GLU A 166 -2.61 -12.77 -1.89
N SER A 167 -1.96 -12.43 -0.77
CA SER A 167 -2.10 -11.12 -0.12
C SER A 167 -1.49 -9.95 -0.91
N ILE A 168 -0.59 -10.19 -1.87
CA ILE A 168 -0.06 -9.13 -2.76
C ILE A 168 -1.06 -8.83 -3.90
N LEU A 169 -1.86 -9.81 -4.32
CA LEU A 169 -2.75 -9.69 -5.48
C LEU A 169 -4.09 -9.01 -5.19
N LEU A 170 -4.42 -8.80 -3.91
CA LEU A 170 -5.72 -8.30 -3.43
C LEU A 170 -5.63 -6.84 -2.98
#